data_AF-A0A955MQR7-F1
#
_entry.id   AF-A0A955MQR7-F1
#
_cell.length_a   1.000
_cell.length_b   1.000
_cell.length_c   1.000
_cell.angle_alpha   90.00
_cell.angle_beta   90.00
_cell.angle_gamma   90.00
#
_symmetry.space_group_name_H-M   'P 1'
#
loop_
_entity.id
_entity.type
_entity.pdbx_description
1 polymer ?
#
loop_
_entity_poly.entity_id
_entity_poly.type
_entity_poly.pdbx_seq_one_letter_code
_entity_poly.pdbx_strand_id
1 'polypeptide(L)'
;LLIDADGEAVQLGKLSGDFSWARDINNEIQVVGSTKSASHTLVAFLWEDGRMSPLETPTDGTSSRAYAINNQGQVVGSVFHPIDSVFGIAQVAYRKILSKDHKTYHNNEYAVLWEDGKLHYLNDLIPRDSSWDLICAEDINDAGQIVGWGLFRGEERGFVMTPMEVD
;
A
#
# COMPACT_ATOMS: atom_id res chain seq x y z
N LEU A 1 16.37 -15.08 -12.94
CA LEU A 1 16.66 -13.73 -13.47
C LEU A 1 15.71 -13.51 -14.63
N LEU A 2 14.79 -12.54 -14.56
CA LEU A 2 13.98 -12.14 -15.73
C LEU A 2 14.85 -11.29 -16.67
N ILE A 3 15.75 -11.99 -17.34
CA ILE A 3 16.28 -11.61 -18.64
C ILE A 3 15.56 -12.55 -19.60
N ASP A 4 15.03 -12.03 -20.70
CA ASP A 4 14.59 -12.93 -21.76
C ASP A 4 15.77 -13.77 -22.28
N ALA A 5 15.52 -14.72 -23.19
CA ALA A 5 16.56 -15.59 -23.72
C ALA A 5 17.76 -14.84 -24.32
N ASP A 6 17.60 -13.54 -24.60
CA ASP A 6 18.57 -12.66 -25.21
C ASP A 6 19.26 -11.70 -24.22
N GLY A 7 18.85 -11.70 -22.94
CA GLY A 7 19.45 -10.84 -21.92
C GLY A 7 18.82 -9.45 -21.78
N GLU A 8 17.63 -9.23 -22.35
CA GLU A 8 16.95 -7.94 -22.31
C GLU A 8 15.96 -7.81 -21.14
N ALA A 9 15.71 -6.55 -20.73
CA ALA A 9 14.71 -6.24 -19.72
C ALA A 9 13.30 -6.46 -20.29
N VAL A 10 12.53 -7.34 -19.66
CA VAL A 10 11.16 -7.66 -20.09
C VAL A 10 10.22 -6.51 -19.72
N GLN A 11 9.52 -5.95 -20.71
CA GLN A 11 8.47 -4.97 -20.48
C GLN A 11 7.22 -5.67 -19.91
N LEU A 12 6.82 -5.31 -18.69
CA LEU A 12 5.67 -5.90 -17.98
C LEU A 12 4.29 -5.49 -18.55
N GLY A 13 4.24 -4.85 -19.71
CA GLY A 13 3.00 -4.29 -20.28
C GLY A 13 2.54 -2.99 -19.60
N LYS A 14 1.28 -2.60 -19.84
CA LYS A 14 0.69 -1.33 -19.38
C LYS A 14 -0.80 -1.51 -19.09
N LEU A 15 -1.22 -1.21 -17.85
CA LEU A 15 -2.63 -1.17 -17.46
C LEU A 15 -3.36 0.08 -18.00
N SER A 16 -2.76 1.26 -17.82
CA SER A 16 -3.13 2.56 -18.41
C SER A 16 -2.13 3.64 -17.95
N GLY A 17 -2.05 4.78 -18.66
CA GLY A 17 -1.32 6.00 -18.22
C GLY A 17 0.20 6.07 -18.45
N ASP A 18 0.86 7.12 -17.98
CA ASP A 18 2.12 7.60 -18.60
C ASP A 18 3.37 6.78 -18.24
N PHE A 19 3.38 6.14 -17.06
CA PHE A 19 4.51 5.35 -16.58
C PHE A 19 4.07 4.29 -15.55
N SER A 20 4.92 3.27 -15.38
CA SER A 20 4.81 2.25 -14.34
C SER A 20 6.20 1.94 -13.78
N TRP A 21 6.26 1.46 -12.55
CA TRP A 21 7.49 0.93 -11.95
C TRP A 21 7.17 -0.33 -11.15
N ALA A 22 8.02 -1.34 -11.28
CA ALA A 22 8.01 -2.52 -10.44
C ALA A 22 8.74 -2.24 -9.11
N ARG A 23 8.31 -2.91 -8.03
CA ARG A 23 8.88 -2.78 -6.69
C ARG A 23 9.46 -4.09 -6.16
N ASP A 24 8.78 -5.20 -6.42
CA ASP A 24 9.17 -6.49 -5.86
C ASP A 24 8.67 -7.67 -6.74
N ILE A 25 9.27 -8.84 -6.54
CA ILE A 25 8.98 -10.09 -7.27
C ILE A 25 9.11 -11.31 -6.36
N ASN A 26 8.18 -12.25 -6.47
CA ASN A 26 8.24 -13.54 -5.74
C ASN A 26 8.74 -14.71 -6.61
N ASN A 27 8.85 -15.91 -6.02
CA ASN A 27 9.33 -17.12 -6.71
C ASN A 27 8.33 -17.69 -7.73
N GLU A 28 7.07 -17.28 -7.70
CA GLU A 28 6.05 -17.61 -8.70
C GLU A 28 6.09 -16.64 -9.90
N ILE A 29 7.11 -15.76 -9.96
CA ILE A 29 7.31 -14.78 -11.05
C ILE A 29 6.18 -13.75 -11.10
N GLN A 30 5.52 -13.53 -9.96
CA GLN A 30 4.57 -12.44 -9.80
C GLN A 30 5.32 -11.16 -9.44
N VAL A 31 5.03 -10.08 -10.14
CA VAL A 31 5.67 -8.77 -9.94
C VAL A 31 4.65 -7.75 -9.46
N VAL A 32 4.97 -7.01 -8.41
CA VAL A 32 4.12 -5.92 -7.91
C VAL A 32 4.77 -4.58 -8.15
N GLY A 33 3.93 -3.55 -8.21
CA GLY A 33 4.39 -2.19 -8.44
C GLY A 33 3.27 -1.19 -8.47
N SER A 34 3.52 -0.05 -9.10
CA SER A 34 2.50 0.98 -9.27
C SER A 34 2.58 1.62 -10.65
N THR A 35 1.42 2.05 -11.13
CA THR A 35 1.29 2.81 -12.38
C THR A 35 0.48 4.07 -12.14
N LYS A 36 0.78 5.14 -12.87
CA LYS A 36 -0.02 6.35 -12.85
C LYS A 36 -1.17 6.19 -13.84
N SER A 37 -2.41 6.25 -13.37
CA SER A 37 -3.60 6.20 -14.22
C SER A 37 -3.76 7.48 -15.07
N ALA A 38 -4.68 7.44 -16.04
CA ALA A 38 -5.04 8.62 -16.84
C ALA A 38 -5.62 9.78 -16.00
N SER A 39 -6.17 9.50 -14.81
CA SER A 39 -6.68 10.52 -13.87
C SER A 39 -5.60 11.06 -12.90
N HIS A 40 -4.33 10.74 -13.15
CA HIS A 40 -3.17 11.06 -12.30
C HIS A 40 -3.17 10.41 -10.90
N THR A 41 -4.02 9.41 -10.69
CA THR A 41 -4.06 8.58 -9.47
C THR A 41 -3.03 7.47 -9.59
N LEU A 42 -2.35 7.10 -8.50
CA LEU A 42 -1.52 5.88 -8.52
C LEU A 42 -2.39 4.65 -8.32
N VAL A 43 -2.10 3.60 -9.07
CA VAL A 43 -2.79 2.31 -8.99
C VAL A 43 -1.75 1.23 -8.79
N ALA A 44 -1.84 0.53 -7.66
CA ALA A 44 -1.06 -0.67 -7.39
C ALA A 44 -1.46 -1.79 -8.37
N PHE A 45 -0.49 -2.57 -8.84
CA PHE A 45 -0.73 -3.66 -9.77
C PHE A 45 -0.05 -4.95 -9.34
N LEU A 46 -0.61 -6.06 -9.82
CA LEU A 46 0.01 -7.38 -9.89
C LEU A 46 0.24 -7.73 -11.36
N TRP A 47 1.44 -8.17 -11.70
CA TRP A 47 1.76 -8.75 -12.99
C TRP A 47 2.04 -10.24 -12.81
N GLU A 48 1.41 -11.05 -13.64
CA GLU A 48 1.56 -12.51 -13.68
C GLU A 48 1.24 -12.99 -15.10
N ASP A 49 1.99 -13.98 -15.60
CA ASP A 49 1.76 -14.61 -16.91
C ASP A 49 1.60 -13.62 -18.08
N GLY A 50 2.42 -12.57 -18.11
CA GLY A 50 2.39 -11.57 -19.16
C GLY A 50 1.27 -10.53 -19.02
N ARG A 51 0.47 -10.59 -17.95
CA ARG A 51 -0.68 -9.73 -17.74
C ARG A 51 -0.52 -8.87 -16.49
N MET A 52 -0.57 -7.56 -16.69
CA MET A 52 -0.71 -6.59 -15.61
C MET A 52 -2.20 -6.42 -15.26
N SER A 53 -2.56 -6.59 -13.98
CA SER A 53 -3.92 -6.44 -13.42
C SER A 53 -3.89 -5.47 -12.24
N PRO A 54 -4.87 -4.56 -12.09
CA PRO A 54 -4.88 -3.66 -10.94
C PRO A 54 -5.21 -4.45 -9.67
N LEU A 55 -4.57 -4.13 -8.56
CA LEU A 55 -5.00 -4.59 -7.24
C LEU A 55 -6.24 -3.79 -6.81
N GLU A 56 -7.08 -4.39 -5.94
CA GLU A 56 -8.26 -3.70 -5.42
C GLU A 56 -7.86 -2.36 -4.80
N THR A 57 -8.53 -1.29 -5.21
CA THR A 57 -8.27 0.06 -4.69
C THR A 57 -9.61 0.72 -4.42
N PRO A 58 -9.77 1.46 -3.29
CA PRO A 58 -11.01 2.19 -3.02
C PRO A 58 -11.40 3.10 -4.21
N THR A 59 -12.70 3.10 -4.55
CA THR A 59 -13.21 3.77 -5.75
C THR A 59 -13.44 5.28 -5.59
N ASP A 60 -13.02 5.87 -4.48
CA ASP A 60 -13.21 7.28 -4.12
C ASP A 60 -12.09 8.21 -4.63
N GLY A 61 -11.27 7.72 -5.57
CA GLY A 61 -10.12 8.45 -6.10
C GLY A 61 -8.83 8.23 -5.31
N THR A 62 -8.86 7.36 -4.30
CA THR A 62 -7.69 6.89 -3.56
C THR A 62 -6.58 6.38 -4.48
N SER A 63 -5.36 6.82 -4.19
CA SER A 63 -4.17 6.25 -4.81
C SER A 63 -3.68 5.06 -4.01
N SER A 64 -3.13 4.05 -4.69
CA SER A 64 -2.54 2.87 -4.08
C SER A 64 -1.12 2.63 -4.56
N ARG A 65 -0.30 2.05 -3.67
CA ARG A 65 1.07 1.60 -3.96
C ARG A 65 1.31 0.23 -3.36
N ALA A 66 1.87 -0.67 -4.16
CA ALA A 66 2.40 -1.94 -3.69
C ALA A 66 3.92 -1.83 -3.50
N TYR A 67 4.42 -2.35 -2.38
CA TYR A 67 5.84 -2.27 -2.01
C TYR A 67 6.53 -3.63 -1.96
N ALA A 68 5.85 -4.68 -1.51
CA ALA A 68 6.42 -6.03 -1.44
C ALA A 68 5.37 -7.13 -1.67
N ILE A 69 5.82 -8.31 -2.08
CA ILE A 69 5.02 -9.52 -2.31
C ILE A 69 5.74 -10.76 -1.78
N ASN A 70 5.03 -11.65 -1.09
CA ASN A 70 5.59 -12.94 -0.68
C ASN A 70 5.20 -14.10 -1.63
N ASN A 71 5.72 -15.30 -1.40
CA ASN A 71 5.46 -16.49 -2.23
C ASN A 71 4.03 -17.04 -2.11
N GLN A 72 3.19 -16.48 -1.23
CA GLN A 72 1.77 -16.81 -1.14
C GLN A 72 0.90 -15.86 -1.97
N GLY A 73 1.51 -14.89 -2.66
CA GLY A 73 0.79 -13.88 -3.43
C GLY A 73 0.20 -12.76 -2.59
N GLN A 74 0.53 -12.70 -1.29
CA GLN A 74 0.15 -11.59 -0.41
C GLN A 74 1.01 -10.37 -0.74
N VAL A 75 0.37 -9.22 -0.94
CA VAL A 75 1.03 -7.97 -1.30
C VAL A 75 0.84 -6.95 -0.20
N VAL A 76 1.87 -6.21 0.19
CA VAL A 76 1.74 -5.11 1.15
C VAL A 76 2.07 -3.77 0.53
N GLY A 77 1.53 -2.72 1.12
CA GLY A 77 1.86 -1.38 0.70
C GLY A 77 1.09 -0.30 1.44
N SER A 78 0.66 0.72 0.70
CA SER A 78 -0.12 1.82 1.24
C SER A 78 -1.20 2.32 0.29
N VAL A 79 -2.23 2.92 0.86
CA VAL A 79 -3.22 3.71 0.14
C VAL A 79 -3.27 5.12 0.68
N PHE A 80 -3.44 6.12 -0.19
CA PHE A 80 -3.58 7.50 0.21
C PHE A 80 -4.72 8.22 -0.52
N HIS A 81 -5.62 8.84 0.25
CA HIS A 81 -6.77 9.50 -0.35
C HIS A 81 -6.35 10.83 -1.00
N PRO A 82 -6.97 11.21 -2.13
CA PRO A 82 -6.78 12.51 -2.72
C PRO A 82 -7.19 13.55 -1.68
N ILE A 83 -6.23 14.37 -1.27
CA ILE A 83 -6.52 15.64 -0.64
C ILE A 83 -7.33 16.41 -1.68
N ASP A 84 -8.64 16.55 -1.47
CA ASP A 84 -9.45 17.49 -2.23
C ASP A 84 -8.71 18.84 -2.24
N SER A 85 -8.29 19.27 -3.42
CA SER A 85 -7.47 20.47 -3.65
C SER A 85 -8.18 21.79 -3.28
N VAL A 86 -9.41 21.70 -2.76
CA VAL A 86 -10.15 22.80 -2.11
C VAL A 86 -9.73 23.00 -0.65
N PHE A 87 -9.12 22.01 0.01
CA PHE A 87 -8.65 22.11 1.40
C PHE A 87 -7.22 22.65 1.57
N GLY A 88 -6.56 23.03 0.47
CA GLY A 88 -5.22 23.66 0.45
C GLY A 88 -5.10 25.01 1.16
N ILE A 89 -6.21 25.60 1.64
CA ILE A 89 -6.20 26.84 2.44
C ILE A 89 -6.94 26.72 3.79
N ALA A 90 -7.43 25.53 4.17
CA ALA A 90 -8.13 25.34 5.45
C ALA A 90 -7.26 24.65 6.52
N GLN A 91 -5.94 24.68 6.37
CA GLN A 91 -5.00 24.12 7.37
C GLN A 91 -5.04 24.85 8.72
N VAL A 92 -5.79 25.96 8.84
CA VAL A 92 -6.07 26.66 10.11
C VAL A 92 -7.54 26.56 10.55
N ALA A 93 -8.50 26.38 9.63
CA ALA A 93 -9.94 26.36 9.96
C ALA A 93 -10.48 24.96 10.31
N TYR A 94 -9.91 23.89 9.73
CA TYR A 94 -10.30 22.51 10.08
C TYR A 94 -9.72 22.07 11.44
N ARG A 95 -8.69 22.78 11.93
CA ARG A 95 -8.09 22.62 13.27
C ARG A 95 -9.08 22.75 14.43
N LYS A 96 -10.25 23.38 14.21
CA LYS A 96 -11.22 23.68 15.27
C LYS A 96 -12.46 22.79 15.28
N ILE A 97 -12.71 22.02 14.23
CA ILE A 97 -13.98 21.27 14.09
C ILE A 97 -13.87 19.86 14.70
N LEU A 98 -12.67 19.28 14.81
CA LEU A 98 -12.48 17.95 15.42
C LEU A 98 -11.49 17.90 16.60
N SER A 99 -11.04 19.05 17.11
CA SER A 99 -10.05 19.14 18.20
C SER A 99 -10.59 18.85 19.60
N LYS A 100 -11.61 18.00 19.75
CA LYS A 100 -12.02 17.54 21.10
C LYS A 100 -11.33 16.24 21.51
N ASP A 101 -10.87 15.43 20.56
CA ASP A 101 -10.16 14.19 20.85
C ASP A 101 -8.78 14.26 20.19
N HIS A 102 -7.73 14.14 20.98
CA HIS A 102 -6.32 14.28 20.58
C HIS A 102 -5.92 13.26 19.49
N LYS A 103 -6.23 13.55 18.23
CA LYS A 103 -5.71 12.82 17.07
C LYS A 103 -4.91 13.80 16.21
N THR A 104 -3.59 13.75 16.37
CA THR A 104 -2.67 14.36 15.42
C THR A 104 -2.82 13.61 14.09
N TYR A 105 -3.17 14.34 13.02
CA TYR A 105 -3.28 13.76 11.68
C TYR A 105 -1.90 13.76 11.04
N HIS A 106 -1.26 12.59 11.00
CA HIS A 106 -0.02 12.38 10.26
C HIS A 106 -0.35 11.60 8.99
N ASN A 107 -0.19 12.22 7.82
CA ASN A 107 -0.31 11.65 6.47
C ASN A 107 -1.62 10.91 6.16
N ASN A 108 -2.24 11.25 5.03
CA ASN A 108 -3.49 10.61 4.57
C ASN A 108 -3.23 9.21 3.98
N GLU A 109 -2.30 8.47 4.58
CA GLU A 109 -1.72 7.23 4.07
C GLU A 109 -1.95 6.12 5.09
N TYR A 110 -2.40 4.95 4.62
CA TYR A 110 -2.77 3.82 5.45
C TYR A 110 -2.04 2.58 4.99
N ALA A 111 -1.46 1.84 5.94
CA ALA A 111 -0.82 0.57 5.66
C ALA A 111 -1.88 -0.48 5.28
N VAL A 112 -1.63 -1.21 4.19
CA VAL A 112 -2.58 -2.20 3.66
C VAL A 112 -1.90 -3.53 3.31
N LEU A 113 -2.72 -4.58 3.31
CA LEU A 113 -2.44 -5.90 2.79
C LEU A 113 -3.46 -6.21 1.68
N TRP A 114 -2.99 -6.67 0.54
CA TRP A 114 -3.83 -7.34 -0.46
C TRP A 114 -3.65 -8.85 -0.32
N GLU A 115 -4.75 -9.55 -0.09
CA GLU A 115 -4.82 -11.01 0.06
C GLU A 115 -6.09 -11.51 -0.62
N ASP A 116 -6.01 -12.60 -1.38
CA ASP A 116 -7.13 -13.16 -2.16
C ASP A 116 -7.86 -12.13 -3.04
N GLY A 117 -7.10 -11.19 -3.59
CA GLY A 117 -7.61 -10.11 -4.44
C GLY A 117 -8.37 -9.01 -3.68
N LYS A 118 -8.34 -9.03 -2.34
CA LYS A 118 -9.03 -8.05 -1.49
C LYS A 118 -8.08 -7.12 -0.76
N LEU A 119 -8.48 -5.87 -0.58
CA LEU A 119 -7.75 -4.89 0.23
C LEU A 119 -8.16 -4.96 1.72
N HIS A 120 -7.16 -5.06 2.58
CA HIS A 120 -7.29 -5.04 4.03
C HIS A 120 -6.47 -3.88 4.61
N TYR A 121 -7.08 -3.04 5.44
CA TYR A 121 -6.35 -2.05 6.23
C TYR A 121 -5.69 -2.73 7.43
N LEU A 122 -4.37 -2.58 7.60
CA LEU A 122 -3.66 -3.22 8.72
C LEU A 122 -4.09 -2.67 10.08
N ASN A 123 -4.54 -1.41 10.14
CA ASN A 123 -5.11 -0.82 11.35
C ASN A 123 -6.39 -1.52 11.82
N ASP A 124 -7.11 -2.22 10.94
CA ASP A 124 -8.30 -3.01 11.32
C ASP A 124 -7.93 -4.39 11.88
N LEU A 125 -6.67 -4.82 11.73
CA LEU A 125 -6.16 -6.13 12.16
C LEU A 125 -5.45 -6.07 13.52
N ILE A 126 -5.24 -4.88 14.08
CA ILE A 126 -4.61 -4.68 15.39
C ILE A 126 -5.64 -4.31 16.47
N PRO A 127 -5.35 -4.57 17.76
CA PRO A 127 -6.22 -4.15 18.85
C PRO A 127 -6.49 -2.64 18.83
N ARG A 128 -7.74 -2.23 19.10
CA ARG A 128 -8.17 -0.82 19.11
C ARG A 128 -7.42 0.04 20.13
N ASP A 129 -6.84 -0.57 21.16
CA ASP A 129 -6.06 0.06 22.23
C ASP A 129 -4.53 -0.06 22.05
N SER A 130 -4.08 -0.55 20.90
CA SER A 130 -2.66 -0.78 20.57
C SER A 130 -1.78 0.47 20.63
N SER A 131 -2.36 1.67 20.63
CA SER A 131 -1.67 2.96 20.50
C SER A 131 -0.89 3.14 19.19
N TRP A 132 -1.08 2.23 18.24
CA TRP A 132 -0.50 2.29 16.90
C TRP A 132 -1.44 2.94 15.91
N ASP A 133 -0.86 3.72 15.01
CA ASP A 133 -1.46 4.14 13.75
C ASP A 133 -0.48 3.72 12.63
N LEU A 134 -0.81 2.66 11.90
CA LEU A 134 0.05 2.06 10.88
C LEU A 134 -0.11 2.81 9.56
N ILE A 135 0.97 3.43 9.09
CA ILE A 135 0.93 4.35 7.93
C ILE A 135 1.40 3.64 6.66
N CYS A 136 2.44 2.84 6.73
CA CYS A 136 3.00 2.15 5.56
C CYS A 136 3.50 0.75 5.93
N ALA A 137 3.19 -0.24 5.09
CA ALA A 137 3.77 -1.58 5.16
C ALA A 137 4.79 -1.75 4.03
N GLU A 138 6.06 -1.88 4.37
CA GLU A 138 7.17 -1.80 3.42
C GLU A 138 7.60 -3.16 2.87
N ASP A 139 7.51 -4.21 3.70
CA ASP A 139 7.99 -5.54 3.35
C ASP A 139 7.18 -6.64 4.05
N ILE A 140 7.10 -7.81 3.42
CA ILE A 140 6.38 -9.00 3.90
C ILE A 140 7.21 -10.26 3.60
N ASN A 141 7.34 -11.15 4.58
CA ASN A 141 7.99 -12.44 4.36
C ASN A 141 6.97 -13.57 4.11
N ASP A 142 7.47 -14.76 3.76
CA ASP A 142 6.65 -15.95 3.50
C ASP A 142 5.91 -16.49 4.73
N ALA A 143 6.23 -16.02 5.94
CA ALA A 143 5.47 -16.33 7.15
C ALA A 143 4.33 -15.32 7.39
N GLY A 144 4.09 -14.39 6.46
CA GLY A 144 3.09 -13.33 6.58
C GLY A 144 3.48 -12.23 7.57
N GLN A 145 4.74 -12.18 8.02
CA GLN A 145 5.20 -11.11 8.90
C GLN A 145 5.44 -9.86 8.07
N ILE A 146 4.90 -8.74 8.53
CA ILE A 146 4.92 -7.46 7.82
C ILE A 146 5.75 -6.47 8.62
N VAL A 147 6.69 -5.78 7.97
CA VAL A 147 7.39 -4.64 8.57
C VAL A 147 6.98 -3.34 7.91
N GLY A 148 7.11 -2.24 8.63
CA GLY A 148 6.74 -0.94 8.14
C GLY A 148 6.95 0.15 9.16
N TRP A 149 6.26 1.27 8.98
CA TRP A 149 6.34 2.40 9.89
C TRP A 149 4.97 3.04 10.11
N GLY A 150 4.84 3.70 11.25
CA GLY A 150 3.63 4.35 11.69
C GLY A 150 3.89 5.19 12.94
N LEU A 151 2.83 5.61 13.63
CA LEU A 151 2.94 6.29 14.90
C LEU A 151 2.66 5.34 16.05
N PHE A 152 3.54 5.33 17.03
CA PHE A 152 3.25 4.75 18.33
C PHE A 152 3.15 5.86 19.36
N ARG A 153 1.94 6.09 19.90
CA ARG A 153 1.67 7.19 20.84
C ARG A 153 2.06 8.58 20.29
N GLY A 154 1.81 8.81 19.00
CA GLY A 154 2.08 10.09 18.31
C GLY A 154 3.51 10.27 17.79
N GLU A 155 4.36 9.27 17.97
CA GLU A 155 5.77 9.31 17.61
C GLU A 155 6.07 8.30 16.49
N GLU A 156 6.81 8.71 15.45
CA GLU A 156 7.16 7.81 14.35
C GLU A 156 8.05 6.67 14.82
N ARG A 157 7.61 5.43 14.55
CA ARG A 157 8.32 4.20 14.92
C ARG A 157 8.17 3.17 13.80
N GLY A 158 9.17 2.31 13.67
CA GLY A 158 9.06 1.09 12.87
C GLY A 158 8.25 0.03 13.62
N PHE A 159 7.49 -0.78 12.89
CA PHE A 159 6.74 -1.91 13.46
C PHE A 159 7.12 -3.22 12.77
N VAL A 160 6.84 -4.32 13.48
CA VAL A 160 6.70 -5.65 12.89
C VAL A 160 5.35 -6.21 13.33
N MET A 161 4.54 -6.65 12.37
CA MET A 161 3.32 -7.42 12.59
C MET A 161 3.62 -8.88 12.32
N THR A 162 3.11 -9.75 13.19
CA THR A 162 3.17 -11.20 13.00
C THR A 162 1.73 -11.69 12.98
N PRO A 163 1.33 -12.54 12.00
CA PRO A 163 0.00 -13.13 11.98
C PRO A 163 -0.27 -13.84 13.30
N MET A 164 -1.47 -13.66 13.86
CA MET A 164 -1.89 -14.49 14.99
C MET A 164 -2.31 -15.84 14.43
N GLU A 165 -1.69 -16.92 14.90
CA GLU A 165 -2.24 -18.25 14.66
C GLU A 165 -3.62 -18.32 15.33
N VAL A 166 -4.64 -18.69 14.55
CA VAL A 166 -5.95 -19.00 15.09
C VAL A 166 -5.95 -20.50 15.36
N ASP A 167 -5.92 -20.88 16.64
CA ASP A 167 -6.08 -22.27 17.10
C ASP A 167 -7.43 -22.87 16.67
#